data_AF-A0A817ZTE5-F1
#
_entry.id   AF-A0A817ZTE5-F1
#
_cell.length_a   1.000
_cell.length_b   1.000
_cell.length_c   1.000
_cell.angle_alpha   90.00
_cell.angle_beta   90.00
_cell.angle_gamma   90.00
#
_symmetry.space_group_name_H-M   'P 1'
#
loop_
_entity.id
_entity.type
_entity.pdbx_description
1 polymer ?
#
loop_
_entity_poly.entity_id
_entity_poly.type
_entity_poly.pdbx_seq_one_letter_code
_entity_poly.pdbx_strand_id
1 'polypeptide(L)'
;MVSTLEQIIKTLLSRTPYPSLLAPPSSDPSKHVSSTPWNQTIHDDLSQLQKNSDISLFTIASLHLLNDDIGSCHDIVDKHMGHDIADYLHYLLHRREGDYWNAKWWIRQLRSQEFKSVYLSEKYNSFSNQKDVKNLSNSAQLSEAQKRAQAFVDRCEQAERQDNEEEKNLLKQMQWDEMKTVFEFTRR
;
A
#
# COMPACT_ATOMS: atom_id res chain seq x y z
N MET A 1 -3.43 9.66 26.69
CA MET A 1 -4.51 8.66 26.53
C MET A 1 -4.29 7.99 25.19
N VAL A 2 -4.45 6.67 25.12
CA VAL A 2 -4.34 5.91 23.87
C VAL A 2 -5.56 6.22 23.01
N SER A 3 -5.34 6.59 21.75
CA SER A 3 -6.45 6.79 20.81
C SER A 3 -7.14 5.45 20.52
N THR A 4 -8.45 5.45 20.37
CA THR A 4 -9.18 4.24 19.94
C THR A 4 -8.85 3.89 18.49
N LEU A 5 -9.07 2.63 18.11
CA LEU A 5 -8.91 2.18 16.73
C LEU A 5 -9.68 3.07 15.74
N GLU A 6 -10.95 3.38 16.04
CA GLU A 6 -11.78 4.25 15.19
C GLU A 6 -11.27 5.70 15.09
N GLN A 7 -10.67 6.24 16.16
CA GLN A 7 -10.04 7.56 16.13
C GLN A 7 -8.80 7.57 15.23
N ILE A 8 -7.98 6.52 15.29
CA ILE A 8 -6.81 6.36 14.43
C ILE A 8 -7.24 6.22 12.97
N ILE A 9 -8.20 5.34 12.68
CA ILE A 9 -8.75 5.13 11.33
C ILE A 9 -9.25 6.46 10.76
N LYS A 10 -10.11 7.17 11.50
CA LYS A 10 -10.64 8.47 11.06
C LYS A 10 -9.52 9.47 10.76
N THR A 11 -8.52 9.53 11.63
CA THR A 11 -7.38 10.44 11.49
C THR A 11 -6.58 10.12 10.23
N LEU A 12 -6.19 8.86 10.04
CA LEU A 12 -5.39 8.43 8.88
C LEU A 12 -6.16 8.58 7.57
N LEU A 13 -7.42 8.15 7.49
CA LEU A 13 -8.20 8.23 6.25
C LEU A 13 -8.54 9.66 5.80
N SER A 14 -8.55 10.61 6.73
CA SER A 14 -8.79 12.04 6.46
C SER A 14 -7.53 12.82 6.08
N ARG A 15 -6.36 12.18 6.06
CA ARG A 15 -5.07 12.87 5.92
C ARG A 15 -4.91 13.56 4.57
N THR A 16 -4.43 14.80 4.63
CA THR A 16 -4.08 15.66 3.50
C THR A 16 -2.87 16.52 3.88
N PRO A 17 -1.86 16.71 3.00
CA PRO A 17 -1.74 16.07 1.67
C PRO A 17 -1.52 14.56 1.78
N TYR A 18 -1.72 13.83 0.68
CA TYR A 18 -1.37 12.41 0.63
C TYR A 18 0.14 12.22 0.81
N PRO A 19 0.56 11.06 1.35
CA PRO A 19 1.98 10.72 1.38
C PRO A 19 2.64 10.83 -0.01
N SER A 20 3.93 11.17 -0.04
CA SER A 20 4.80 11.13 -1.25
C SER A 20 4.80 9.76 -1.90
N LEU A 21 5.33 9.58 -3.12
CA LEU A 21 5.42 8.24 -3.71
C LEU A 21 6.34 7.33 -2.89
N LEU A 22 7.51 7.87 -2.57
CA LEU A 22 8.47 7.23 -1.68
C LEU A 22 8.19 7.58 -0.22
N ALA A 23 8.25 6.58 0.64
CA ALA A 23 8.39 6.79 2.07
C ALA A 23 9.81 7.28 2.38
N PRO A 24 9.98 8.07 3.44
CA PRO A 24 11.31 8.38 3.96
C PRO A 24 12.04 7.08 4.37
N PRO A 25 13.38 7.03 4.28
CA PRO A 25 14.14 5.83 4.64
C PRO A 25 13.87 5.43 6.10
N SER A 26 13.46 4.18 6.31
CA SER A 26 13.17 3.63 7.64
C SER A 26 14.37 3.68 8.60
N SER A 27 15.59 3.71 8.07
CA SER A 27 16.83 3.75 8.84
C SER A 27 17.18 5.12 9.42
N ASP A 28 16.46 6.19 9.07
CA ASP A 28 16.80 7.55 9.49
C ASP A 28 15.54 8.37 9.82
N PRO A 29 15.08 8.33 11.07
CA PRO A 29 13.91 9.07 11.51
C PRO A 29 14.03 10.59 11.33
N SER A 30 15.25 11.13 11.24
CA SER A 30 15.48 12.56 11.02
C SER A 30 15.18 13.00 9.58
N LYS A 31 15.05 12.05 8.65
CA LYS A 31 14.60 12.28 7.27
C LYS A 31 13.09 12.21 7.11
N HIS A 32 12.33 11.93 8.18
CA HIS A 32 10.93 12.35 8.25
C HIS A 32 10.91 13.89 8.26
N VAL A 33 11.00 14.49 7.08
CA VAL A 33 10.90 15.94 6.88
C VAL A 33 9.60 16.42 7.52
N SER A 34 9.50 17.67 7.99
CA SER A 34 8.28 18.22 8.62
C SER A 34 7.02 18.18 7.74
N SER A 35 7.14 17.77 6.47
CA SER A 35 6.06 17.53 5.51
C SER A 35 5.69 16.05 5.35
N THR A 36 6.39 15.13 6.01
CA THR A 36 6.07 13.71 5.96
C THR A 36 4.87 13.40 6.84
N PRO A 37 3.95 12.55 6.36
CA PRO A 37 2.70 12.27 7.03
C PRO A 37 2.88 11.46 8.32
N TRP A 38 4.06 10.91 8.61
CA TRP A 38 4.26 10.04 9.77
C TRP A 38 3.97 10.70 11.12
N ASN A 39 3.40 9.92 12.04
CA ASN A 39 3.02 10.38 13.37
C ASN A 39 3.43 9.37 14.45
N GLN A 40 4.35 9.77 15.33
CA GLN A 40 4.84 8.94 16.45
C GLN A 40 3.74 8.52 17.41
N THR A 41 2.80 9.41 17.77
CA THR A 41 1.70 9.07 18.67
C THR A 41 0.82 7.97 18.08
N ILE A 42 0.56 8.01 16.77
CA ILE A 42 -0.17 6.93 16.09
C ILE A 42 0.63 5.64 16.10
N HIS A 43 1.96 5.68 15.88
CA HIS A 43 2.83 4.50 16.01
C HIS A 43 2.73 3.87 17.41
N ASP A 44 2.83 4.69 18.46
CA ASP A 44 2.76 4.22 19.85
C ASP A 44 1.40 3.63 20.18
N ASP A 45 0.32 4.26 19.72
CA ASP A 45 -1.05 3.79 19.93
C ASP A 45 -1.30 2.47 19.18
N LEU A 46 -0.82 2.34 17.94
CA LEU A 46 -0.91 1.08 17.17
C LEU A 46 -0.12 -0.05 17.83
N SER A 47 1.08 0.23 18.34
CA SER A 47 1.89 -0.75 19.08
C SER A 47 1.20 -1.25 20.35
N GLN A 48 0.37 -0.41 20.97
CA GLN A 48 -0.46 -0.82 22.11
C GLN A 48 -1.67 -1.64 21.66
N LEU A 49 -2.36 -1.21 20.60
CA LEU A 49 -3.50 -1.92 20.02
C LEU A 49 -3.12 -3.30 19.48
N GLN A 50 -1.90 -3.48 18.96
CA GLN A 50 -1.41 -4.77 18.48
C GLN A 50 -1.41 -5.86 19.56
N LYS A 51 -1.32 -5.48 20.84
CA LYS A 51 -1.38 -6.43 21.98
C LYS A 51 -2.79 -6.97 22.21
N ASN A 52 -3.81 -6.36 21.59
CA ASN A 52 -5.19 -6.83 21.64
C ASN A 52 -5.42 -7.91 20.56
N SER A 53 -5.72 -9.12 20.98
CA SER A 53 -5.98 -10.26 20.10
C SER A 53 -7.25 -10.13 19.24
N ASP A 54 -8.15 -9.22 19.60
CA ASP A 54 -9.40 -9.00 18.86
C ASP A 54 -9.20 -8.16 17.58
N ILE A 55 -8.03 -7.53 17.43
CA ILE A 55 -7.70 -6.73 16.26
C ILE A 55 -6.75 -7.54 15.37
N SER A 56 -7.15 -7.73 14.11
CA SER A 56 -6.31 -8.39 13.11
C SER A 56 -4.95 -7.71 12.99
N LEU A 57 -3.86 -8.50 13.05
CA LEU A 57 -2.50 -7.99 12.83
C LEU A 57 -2.35 -7.32 11.46
N PHE A 58 -3.08 -7.76 10.44
CA PHE A 58 -3.07 -7.12 9.11
C PHE A 58 -3.78 -5.76 9.10
N THR A 59 -4.78 -5.57 9.97
CA THR A 59 -5.36 -4.23 10.22
C THR A 59 -4.34 -3.32 10.87
N ILE A 60 -3.57 -3.80 11.84
CA ILE A 60 -2.50 -3.01 12.45
C ILE A 60 -1.39 -2.68 11.42
N ALA A 61 -0.93 -3.67 10.65
CA ALA A 61 0.11 -3.47 9.63
C ALA A 61 -0.31 -2.45 8.56
N SER A 62 -1.53 -2.55 8.04
CA SER A 62 -2.05 -1.59 7.05
C SER A 62 -2.22 -0.18 7.64
N LEU A 63 -2.53 -0.04 8.93
CA LEU A 63 -2.55 1.25 9.61
C LEU A 63 -1.15 1.84 9.80
N HIS A 64 -0.14 1.03 10.10
CA HIS A 64 1.26 1.50 10.06
C HIS A 64 1.64 1.99 8.66
N LEU A 65 1.29 1.24 7.61
CA LEU A 65 1.51 1.67 6.22
C LEU A 65 0.80 3.00 5.89
N LEU A 66 -0.46 3.18 6.31
CA LEU A 66 -1.19 4.45 6.15
C LEU A 66 -0.58 5.59 6.98
N ASN A 67 0.07 5.26 8.10
CA ASN A 67 0.85 6.21 8.89
C ASN A 67 2.25 6.47 8.31
N ASP A 68 2.60 5.92 7.14
CA ASP A 68 3.93 6.02 6.55
C ASP A 68 5.05 5.43 7.44
N ASP A 69 4.66 4.48 8.28
CA ASP A 69 5.51 3.71 9.19
C ASP A 69 5.85 2.36 8.54
N ILE A 70 6.75 2.44 7.56
CA ILE A 70 7.11 1.31 6.71
C ILE A 70 7.75 0.18 7.51
N GLY A 71 8.66 0.51 8.44
CA GLY A 71 9.36 -0.48 9.26
C GLY A 71 8.40 -1.33 10.09
N SER A 72 7.45 -0.69 10.78
CA SER A 72 6.49 -1.42 11.61
C SER A 72 5.51 -2.25 10.78
N CYS A 73 5.11 -1.78 9.60
CA CYS A 73 4.34 -2.58 8.65
C CYS A 73 5.14 -3.83 8.24
N HIS A 74 6.37 -3.64 7.78
CA HIS A 74 7.28 -4.70 7.32
C HIS A 74 7.51 -5.77 8.41
N ASP A 75 7.83 -5.36 9.64
CA ASP A 75 8.06 -6.25 10.78
C ASP A 75 6.87 -7.16 11.13
N ILE A 76 5.65 -6.71 10.84
CA ILE A 76 4.44 -7.52 11.00
C ILE A 76 4.32 -8.49 9.83
N VAL A 77 4.37 -8.00 8.59
CA VAL A 77 4.08 -8.83 7.40
C VAL A 77 5.16 -9.88 7.14
N ASP A 78 6.41 -9.63 7.51
CA ASP A 78 7.53 -10.59 7.43
C ASP A 78 7.26 -11.89 8.19
N LYS A 79 6.48 -11.83 9.27
CA LYS A 79 6.13 -13.00 10.09
C LYS A 79 5.01 -13.84 9.47
N HIS A 80 4.43 -13.37 8.37
CA HIS A 80 3.22 -13.92 7.77
C HIS A 80 3.33 -14.10 6.24
N MET A 81 4.55 -14.24 5.71
CA MET A 81 4.78 -14.50 4.28
C MET A 81 3.97 -15.71 3.77
N GLY A 82 3.42 -15.58 2.57
CA GLY A 82 2.54 -16.57 1.94
C GLY A 82 1.07 -16.42 2.32
N HIS A 83 0.73 -15.49 3.22
CA HIS A 83 -0.64 -15.06 3.44
C HIS A 83 -1.00 -13.95 2.43
N ASP A 84 -2.09 -14.13 1.68
CA ASP A 84 -2.48 -13.23 0.57
C ASP A 84 -2.47 -11.74 0.93
N ILE A 85 -2.96 -11.36 2.13
CA ILE A 85 -2.96 -9.96 2.58
C ILE A 85 -1.57 -9.48 3.00
N ALA A 86 -0.76 -10.35 3.62
CA ALA A 86 0.60 -9.98 4.02
C ALA A 86 1.45 -9.72 2.77
N ASP A 87 1.37 -10.63 1.79
CA ASP A 87 2.04 -10.50 0.50
C ASP A 87 1.59 -9.24 -0.27
N TYR A 88 0.31 -8.85 -0.14
CA TYR A 88 -0.19 -7.61 -0.75
C TYR A 88 0.42 -6.38 -0.03
N LEU A 89 0.44 -6.38 1.30
CA LEU A 89 1.09 -5.32 2.07
C LEU A 89 2.60 -5.23 1.75
N HIS A 90 3.30 -6.35 1.59
CA HIS A 90 4.69 -6.40 1.11
C HIS A 90 4.86 -5.74 -0.26
N TYR A 91 3.98 -6.03 -1.21
CA TYR A 91 3.99 -5.35 -2.50
C TYR A 91 3.87 -3.82 -2.34
N LEU A 92 2.91 -3.35 -1.55
CA LEU A 92 2.68 -1.92 -1.35
C LEU A 92 3.87 -1.25 -0.65
N LEU A 93 4.39 -1.84 0.42
CA LEU A 93 5.48 -1.26 1.19
C LEU A 93 6.78 -1.20 0.36
N HIS A 94 7.14 -2.22 -0.42
CA HIS A 94 8.37 -2.15 -1.23
C HIS A 94 8.26 -1.11 -2.36
N ARG A 95 7.05 -0.87 -2.89
CA ARG A 95 6.83 0.25 -3.81
C ARG A 95 7.04 1.60 -3.12
N ARG A 96 6.63 1.73 -1.86
CA ARG A 96 6.89 2.92 -1.02
C ARG A 96 8.37 3.09 -0.71
N GLU A 97 9.12 2.02 -0.50
CA GLU A 97 10.56 2.10 -0.22
C GLU A 97 11.41 2.48 -1.44
N GLY A 98 10.82 2.40 -2.64
CA GLY A 98 11.56 2.52 -3.89
C GLY A 98 12.30 1.24 -4.29
N ASP A 99 12.08 0.13 -3.58
CA ASP A 99 12.52 -1.20 -3.99
C ASP A 99 11.54 -1.79 -5.03
N TYR A 100 11.53 -1.16 -6.20
CA TYR A 100 10.61 -1.49 -7.29
C TYR A 100 10.82 -2.90 -7.83
N TRP A 101 12.05 -3.40 -7.77
CA TRP A 101 12.34 -4.76 -8.20
C TRP A 101 11.65 -5.78 -7.28
N ASN A 102 11.75 -5.58 -5.96
CA ASN A 102 11.13 -6.47 -4.99
C ASN A 102 9.60 -6.29 -4.95
N ALA A 103 9.10 -5.07 -5.14
CA ALA A 103 7.66 -4.83 -5.33
C ALA A 103 7.09 -5.67 -6.48
N LYS A 104 7.79 -5.72 -7.63
CA LYS A 104 7.41 -6.58 -8.76
C LYS A 104 7.52 -8.07 -8.43
N TRP A 105 8.46 -8.47 -7.59
CA TRP A 105 8.55 -9.86 -7.12
C TRP A 105 7.31 -10.25 -6.32
N TRP A 106 6.86 -9.40 -5.38
CA TRP A 106 5.65 -9.65 -4.60
C TRP A 106 4.37 -9.70 -5.43
N ILE A 107 4.24 -8.87 -6.47
CA ILE A 107 3.10 -8.98 -7.43
C ILE A 107 2.99 -10.40 -8.01
N ARG A 108 4.13 -11.08 -8.25
CA ARG A 108 4.15 -12.45 -8.78
C ARG A 108 3.68 -13.48 -7.76
N GLN A 109 3.56 -13.14 -6.48
CA GLN A 109 2.99 -14.00 -5.44
C GLN A 109 1.47 -13.82 -5.30
N LEU A 110 0.94 -12.64 -5.61
CA LEU A 110 -0.48 -12.30 -5.42
C LEU A 110 -1.42 -13.10 -6.31
N ARG A 111 -2.45 -13.70 -5.71
CA ARG A 111 -3.49 -14.50 -6.41
C ARG A 111 -4.93 -14.12 -6.02
N SER A 112 -5.10 -13.36 -4.94
CA SER A 112 -6.39 -13.12 -4.29
C SER A 112 -7.43 -12.43 -5.19
N GLN A 113 -8.70 -12.61 -4.85
CA GLN A 113 -9.79 -11.93 -5.53
C GLN A 113 -9.77 -10.42 -5.25
N GLU A 114 -9.35 -10.04 -4.05
CA GLU A 114 -9.10 -8.68 -3.58
C GLU A 114 -8.10 -7.98 -4.50
N PHE A 115 -6.93 -8.59 -4.72
CA PHE A 115 -5.91 -8.06 -5.64
C PHE A 115 -6.44 -7.88 -7.06
N LYS A 116 -7.11 -8.90 -7.60
CA LYS A 116 -7.74 -8.81 -8.93
C LYS A 116 -8.77 -7.68 -8.99
N SER A 117 -9.59 -7.51 -7.94
CA SER A 117 -10.65 -6.49 -7.93
C SER A 117 -10.10 -5.07 -8.02
N VAL A 118 -8.94 -4.80 -7.41
CA VAL A 118 -8.27 -3.50 -7.49
C VAL A 118 -7.77 -3.25 -8.91
N TYR A 119 -6.96 -4.16 -9.44
CA TYR A 119 -6.25 -3.93 -10.70
C TYR A 119 -7.09 -4.16 -11.96
N LEU A 120 -8.19 -4.91 -11.88
CA LEU A 120 -9.15 -5.04 -12.98
C LEU A 120 -10.22 -3.93 -12.98
N SER A 121 -10.21 -3.04 -11.98
CA SER A 121 -11.09 -1.88 -11.97
C SER A 121 -10.74 -0.89 -13.09
N GLU A 122 -11.72 -0.06 -13.47
CA GLU A 122 -11.57 0.92 -14.55
C GLU A 122 -10.47 1.94 -14.27
N LYS A 123 -10.17 2.20 -13.00
CA LYS A 123 -9.11 3.09 -12.54
C LYS A 123 -7.73 2.71 -13.13
N TYR A 124 -7.50 1.43 -13.37
CA TYR A 124 -6.23 0.91 -13.88
C TYR A 124 -6.27 0.55 -15.37
N ASN A 125 -7.31 0.95 -16.11
CA ASN A 125 -7.42 0.65 -17.54
C ASN A 125 -6.32 1.30 -18.39
N SER A 126 -5.71 2.41 -17.94
CA SER A 126 -4.61 3.05 -18.66
C SER A 126 -3.27 2.31 -18.54
N PHE A 127 -3.18 1.30 -17.67
CA PHE A 127 -1.96 0.53 -17.44
C PHE A 127 -1.86 -0.72 -18.33
N SER A 128 -2.81 -0.94 -19.22
CA SER A 128 -2.82 -2.05 -20.16
C SER A 128 -3.71 -1.77 -21.37
N ASN A 129 -3.42 -2.43 -22.49
CA ASN A 129 -4.26 -2.36 -23.69
C ASN A 129 -5.50 -3.27 -23.60
N GLN A 130 -5.60 -4.14 -22.59
CA GLN A 130 -6.73 -5.07 -22.43
C GLN A 130 -7.93 -4.36 -21.78
N LYS A 131 -8.95 -4.05 -22.59
CA LYS A 131 -10.16 -3.33 -22.16
C LYS A 131 -11.31 -4.24 -21.69
N ASP A 132 -11.46 -5.42 -22.28
CA ASP A 132 -12.50 -6.38 -21.89
C ASP A 132 -11.93 -7.46 -20.96
N VAL A 133 -11.88 -7.16 -19.66
CA VAL A 133 -11.38 -8.07 -18.63
C VAL A 133 -12.46 -9.01 -18.07
N LYS A 134 -13.74 -8.68 -18.27
CA LYS A 134 -14.88 -9.41 -17.68
C LYS A 134 -15.08 -10.78 -18.34
N ASN A 135 -14.79 -10.88 -19.63
CA ASN A 135 -14.94 -12.12 -20.40
C ASN A 135 -13.68 -13.02 -20.39
N LEU A 136 -12.62 -12.62 -19.68
CA LEU A 136 -11.40 -13.40 -19.57
C LEU A 136 -11.57 -14.59 -18.61
N SER A 137 -10.81 -15.66 -18.85
CA SER A 137 -10.67 -16.74 -17.87
C SER A 137 -10.05 -16.22 -16.58
N ASN A 138 -10.26 -16.93 -15.46
CA ASN A 138 -9.69 -16.53 -14.17
C ASN A 138 -8.15 -16.40 -14.19
N SER A 139 -7.46 -17.28 -14.94
CA SER A 139 -6.00 -17.20 -15.10
C SER A 139 -5.56 -16.00 -15.95
N ALA A 140 -6.33 -15.66 -16.99
CA ALA A 140 -6.07 -14.46 -17.80
C ALA A 140 -6.37 -13.17 -17.03
N GLN A 141 -7.43 -13.15 -16.21
CA GLN A 141 -7.73 -12.04 -15.28
C GLN A 141 -6.60 -11.82 -14.27
N LEU A 142 -6.07 -12.90 -13.69
CA LEU A 142 -4.93 -12.82 -12.79
C LEU A 142 -3.69 -12.25 -13.50
N SER A 143 -3.35 -12.77 -14.68
CA SER A 143 -2.22 -12.28 -15.47
C SER A 143 -2.37 -10.79 -15.80
N GLU A 144 -3.60 -10.37 -16.14
CA GLU A 144 -3.91 -8.99 -16.45
C GLU A 144 -3.78 -8.07 -15.22
N ALA A 145 -4.30 -8.49 -14.07
CA ALA A 145 -4.14 -7.77 -12.81
C ALA A 145 -2.65 -7.58 -12.46
N GLN A 146 -1.84 -8.64 -12.61
CA GLN A 146 -0.40 -8.58 -12.37
C GLN A 146 0.32 -7.64 -13.34
N LYS A 147 -0.04 -7.62 -14.62
CA LYS A 147 0.52 -6.69 -15.60
C LYS A 147 0.23 -5.24 -15.24
N ARG A 148 -1.03 -4.93 -14.91
CA ARG A 148 -1.43 -3.58 -14.51
C ARG A 148 -0.74 -3.12 -13.22
N ALA A 149 -0.56 -4.02 -12.25
CA ALA A 149 0.21 -3.74 -11.05
C ALA A 149 1.69 -3.48 -11.34
N GLN A 150 2.34 -4.29 -12.19
CA GLN A 150 3.73 -4.07 -12.59
C GLN A 150 3.90 -2.74 -13.33
N ALA A 151 2.99 -2.42 -14.25
CA ALA A 151 2.99 -1.14 -14.96
C ALA A 151 2.78 0.06 -14.01
N PHE A 152 2.04 -0.12 -12.91
CA PHE A 152 1.93 0.92 -11.89
C PHE A 152 3.25 1.13 -11.14
N VAL A 153 3.96 0.05 -10.79
CA VAL A 153 5.33 0.15 -10.25
C VAL A 153 6.25 0.87 -11.23
N ASP A 154 6.21 0.52 -12.52
CA ASP A 154 7.04 1.16 -13.56
C ASP A 154 6.78 2.67 -13.66
N ARG A 155 5.51 3.09 -13.59
CA ARG A 155 5.15 4.51 -13.62
C ARG A 155 5.61 5.25 -12.37
N CYS A 156 5.49 4.65 -11.19
CA CYS A 156 6.06 5.23 -9.96
C CYS A 156 7.59 5.38 -10.06
N GLU A 157 8.29 4.33 -10.52
CA GLU A 157 9.75 4.36 -10.71
C GLU A 157 10.17 5.44 -11.71
N GLN A 158 9.45 5.57 -12.82
CA GLN A 158 9.72 6.57 -13.84
C GLN A 158 9.44 8.00 -13.32
N ALA A 159 8.35 8.21 -12.60
CA ALA A 159 7.96 9.51 -12.08
C ALA A 159 8.99 10.06 -11.08
N GLU A 160 9.65 9.22 -10.28
CA GLU A 160 10.74 9.64 -9.40
C GLU A 160 12.00 10.11 -10.16
N ARG A 161 12.20 9.64 -11.39
CA ARG A 161 13.31 10.05 -12.26
C ARG A 161 13.00 11.30 -13.10
N GLN A 162 11.74 11.70 -13.16
CA GLN A 162 11.27 12.77 -14.04
C GLN A 162 10.81 13.97 -13.24
N ASP A 163 10.98 15.16 -13.81
CA ASP A 163 10.43 16.39 -13.26
C ASP A 163 9.01 16.63 -13.81
N ASN A 164 8.09 15.74 -13.43
CA ASN A 164 6.67 15.82 -13.82
C ASN A 164 5.78 15.75 -12.57
N GLU A 165 5.47 16.90 -12.00
CA GLU A 165 4.68 16.99 -10.78
C GLU A 165 3.21 16.59 -10.96
N GLU A 166 2.63 16.77 -12.15
CA GLU A 166 1.27 16.33 -12.44
C GLU A 166 1.16 14.80 -12.36
N GLU A 167 2.08 14.10 -13.02
CA GLU A 167 2.17 12.63 -12.98
C GLU A 167 2.44 12.13 -11.55
N LYS A 168 3.37 12.74 -10.83
CA LYS A 168 3.65 12.38 -9.43
C LYS A 168 2.41 12.55 -8.57
N ASN A 169 1.66 13.65 -8.70
CA ASN A 169 0.48 13.89 -7.89
C ASN A 169 -0.66 12.92 -8.21
N LEU A 170 -0.85 12.57 -9.48
CA LEU A 170 -1.78 11.51 -9.90
C LEU A 170 -1.39 10.17 -9.25
N LEU A 171 -0.12 9.76 -9.37
CA LEU A 171 0.34 8.48 -8.83
C LEU A 171 0.29 8.44 -7.30
N LYS A 172 0.56 9.56 -6.60
CA LYS A 172 0.39 9.68 -5.13
C LYS A 172 -1.06 9.41 -4.72
N GLN A 173 -2.01 10.01 -5.42
CA GLN A 173 -3.43 9.78 -5.16
C GLN A 173 -3.82 8.32 -5.44
N MET A 174 -3.38 7.76 -6.57
CA MET A 174 -3.65 6.36 -6.91
C MET A 174 -3.09 5.40 -5.87
N GLN A 175 -1.86 5.62 -5.41
CA GLN A 175 -1.21 4.85 -4.36
C GLN A 175 -1.97 4.95 -3.04
N TRP A 176 -2.37 6.16 -2.65
CA TRP A 176 -3.12 6.36 -1.41
C TRP A 176 -4.49 5.66 -1.43
N ASP A 177 -5.22 5.76 -2.54
CA ASP A 177 -6.49 5.07 -2.71
C ASP A 177 -6.34 3.54 -2.69
N GLU A 178 -5.26 3.01 -3.27
CA GLU A 178 -4.94 1.58 -3.17
C GLU A 178 -4.69 1.18 -1.72
N MET A 179 -3.86 1.92 -0.98
CA MET A 179 -3.57 1.64 0.44
C MET A 179 -4.85 1.63 1.28
N LYS A 180 -5.75 2.61 1.08
CA LYS A 180 -7.07 2.63 1.74
C LYS A 180 -7.92 1.41 1.37
N THR A 181 -7.91 1.00 0.11
CA THR A 181 -8.67 -0.16 -0.36
C THR A 181 -8.14 -1.46 0.27
N VAL A 182 -6.82 -1.63 0.36
CA VAL A 182 -6.20 -2.79 1.01
C VAL A 182 -6.48 -2.80 2.51
N PHE A 183 -6.44 -1.64 3.18
CA PHE A 183 -6.88 -1.51 4.57
C PHE A 183 -8.32 -2.00 4.76
N GLU A 184 -9.26 -1.67 3.88
CA GLU A 184 -10.63 -2.20 3.98
C GLU A 184 -10.72 -3.73 3.81
N PHE A 185 -9.78 -4.36 3.09
CA PHE A 185 -9.69 -5.82 3.03
C PHE A 185 -9.20 -6.42 4.34
N THR A 186 -8.34 -5.73 5.09
CA THR A 186 -7.77 -6.25 6.33
C THR A 186 -8.74 -6.23 7.51
N ARG A 187 -9.83 -5.48 7.40
CA ARG A 187 -10.87 -5.31 8.44
C ARG A 187 -11.95 -6.40 8.47
N ARG A 188 -11.93 -7.31 7.49
CA ARG A 188 -12.96 -8.33 7.30
C ARG A 188 -12.74 -9.56 8.17
#